data_AF-E0D4Y0-F1
#
_entry.id   AF-E0D4Y0-F1
#
_cell.length_a   1.000
_cell.length_b   1.000
_cell.length_c   1.000
_cell.angle_alpha   90.00
_cell.angle_beta   90.00
_cell.angle_gamma   90.00
#
_symmetry.space_group_name_H-M   'P 1'
#
loop_
_entity.id
_entity.type
_entity.pdbx_description
1 polymer ?
#
loop_
_entity_poly.entity_id
_entity_poly.type
_entity_poly.pdbx_seq_one_letter_code
_entity_poly.pdbx_strand_id
1 'polypeptide(L)'
;MILLKKQLFSGFVLMSVVALSGCSFSIGGDSNNSKSSENAQKGESQDNQSNDSSNNEDNSNESGIKDESNITEQQSIAMAMLDPSVEDDIVTGDELLSGKYTQTFGAGEKKERNIDTLELAESPELNKMKNKPNGMKFYSLNATKGSYATIVGVNKDEVVYIKTQSAVQDFNDVIDDGTVDRLNIADLYKKYKDNRKVSNVASKIEYVDPLPSNDDSDDNKTSNENVNSDEYYAKVWLTALPSYRNMDESEMNAELEFNNLEGEYLNPYNKANTVKYPKGVYRLAGSPTAAGHVVYKNNGDGTISIYNVPSHFHDERWLEDDDYSQKESEKILNNPKVIKLYDASDEQIARTVKMFDGTSSIDDGADSDDDSNSEKVTRENVIDKVESYEGETLDTDKYTFKEPEKTEEGKWGFSFEDKDGNLAGSYIIDDDGKVTEYDEDGEEVGSGY
;
A
#
# COMPACT_ATOMS: atom_id res chain seq x y z
N MET A 1 49.71 9.93 -16.12
CA MET A 1 49.89 9.12 -14.89
C MET A 1 48.47 8.73 -14.50
N ILE A 2 47.90 7.57 -14.89
CA ILE A 2 48.34 6.17 -14.73
C ILE A 2 48.90 5.98 -13.32
N LEU A 3 48.32 5.21 -12.39
CA LEU A 3 47.75 3.84 -12.40
C LEU A 3 46.59 3.76 -11.35
N LEU A 4 45.80 2.70 -11.11
CA LEU A 4 45.66 1.33 -11.66
C LEU A 4 44.24 0.80 -11.35
N LYS A 5 43.57 0.10 -12.28
CA LYS A 5 42.42 -0.77 -11.92
C LYS A 5 42.93 -2.13 -11.44
N LYS A 6 42.32 -2.71 -10.39
CA LYS A 6 42.42 -4.15 -10.09
C LYS A 6 41.09 -4.84 -10.37
N GLN A 7 41.04 -5.64 -11.43
CA GLN A 7 40.17 -6.82 -11.47
C GLN A 7 40.95 -8.03 -10.97
N LEU A 8 40.27 -8.99 -10.36
CA LEU A 8 40.72 -10.38 -10.31
C LEU A 8 39.58 -11.29 -10.76
N PHE A 9 39.69 -11.78 -11.99
CA PHE A 9 38.95 -12.95 -12.44
C PHE A 9 39.66 -14.21 -11.91
N SER A 10 38.90 -15.11 -11.27
CA SER A 10 39.14 -16.54 -11.37
C SER A 10 37.88 -17.29 -10.96
N GLY A 11 37.27 -18.02 -11.91
CA GLY A 11 36.19 -18.95 -11.62
C GLY A 11 36.69 -20.39 -11.74
N PHE A 12 36.16 -21.29 -10.93
CA PHE A 12 36.23 -22.73 -11.20
C PHE A 12 34.91 -23.41 -10.82
N VAL A 13 34.73 -24.64 -11.29
CA VAL A 13 33.43 -25.25 -11.58
C VAL A 13 33.33 -26.68 -11.01
N LEU A 14 32.11 -27.08 -10.59
CA LEU A 14 31.74 -28.40 -10.06
C LEU A 14 32.39 -28.72 -8.68
N MET A 15 31.92 -29.68 -7.87
CA MET A 15 30.91 -30.73 -8.09
C MET A 15 30.13 -31.06 -6.80
N SER A 16 28.88 -31.51 -6.92
CA SER A 16 28.11 -32.06 -5.80
C SER A 16 28.59 -33.47 -5.41
N VAL A 17 28.78 -33.74 -4.11
CA VAL A 17 28.90 -35.11 -3.57
C VAL A 17 28.13 -35.20 -2.25
N VAL A 18 27.18 -36.14 -2.18
CA VAL A 18 26.53 -36.54 -0.93
C VAL A 18 27.34 -37.66 -0.28
N ALA A 19 27.69 -37.52 0.99
CA ALA A 19 28.33 -38.57 1.78
C ALA A 19 27.58 -38.76 3.10
N LEU A 20 26.87 -39.88 3.23
CA LEU A 20 26.26 -40.32 4.49
C LEU A 20 27.33 -40.80 5.46
N SER A 21 27.15 -40.52 6.75
CA SER A 21 27.84 -41.17 7.86
C SER A 21 26.94 -41.14 9.09
N GLY A 22 26.84 -42.25 9.81
CA GLY A 22 25.93 -42.40 10.96
C GLY A 22 26.49 -43.39 11.99
N CYS A 23 25.61 -43.90 12.86
CA CYS A 23 25.89 -44.63 14.13
C CYS A 23 26.17 -43.69 15.33
N SER A 24 25.72 -43.96 16.56
CA SER A 24 24.84 -45.04 17.08
C SER A 24 24.37 -44.76 18.53
N PHE A 25 23.58 -45.69 19.11
CA PHE A 25 22.96 -45.72 20.45
C PHE A 25 21.64 -44.92 20.56
N SER A 26 20.44 -45.45 20.83
CA SER A 26 19.93 -46.57 21.71
C SER A 26 19.84 -46.18 23.20
N ILE A 27 18.81 -46.55 23.98
CA ILE A 27 17.66 -47.49 23.83
C ILE A 27 16.50 -46.94 24.72
N GLY A 28 15.20 -47.26 24.66
CA GLY A 28 14.27 -48.14 23.91
C GLY A 28 12.88 -48.10 24.63
N GLY A 29 11.83 -48.85 24.30
CA GLY A 29 11.59 -49.87 23.26
C GLY A 29 10.18 -50.51 23.43
N ASP A 30 9.75 -51.32 22.43
CA ASP A 30 8.62 -52.27 22.42
C ASP A 30 7.16 -51.79 22.73
N SER A 31 6.09 -52.30 22.09
CA SER A 31 5.97 -53.39 21.10
C SER A 31 4.66 -53.31 20.26
N ASN A 32 4.65 -53.98 19.09
CA ASN A 32 3.52 -54.68 18.43
C ASN A 32 2.18 -53.95 18.11
N ASN A 33 1.40 -54.28 17.05
CA ASN A 33 1.55 -55.05 15.80
C ASN A 33 0.28 -54.81 14.93
N SER A 34 0.23 -55.35 13.70
CA SER A 34 -0.87 -55.35 12.70
C SER A 34 -1.12 -54.00 11.99
N LYS A 35 -1.21 -53.85 10.66
CA LYS A 35 -1.71 -54.68 9.51
C LYS A 35 -3.23 -54.91 9.50
N SER A 36 -3.96 -54.71 8.38
CA SER A 36 -3.57 -54.20 7.06
C SER A 36 -4.80 -53.87 6.18
N SER A 37 -4.54 -53.29 5.00
CA SER A 37 -5.25 -53.51 3.73
C SER A 37 -6.76 -53.17 3.62
N GLU A 38 -7.06 -52.18 2.78
CA GLU A 38 -7.70 -52.36 1.45
C GLU A 38 -8.57 -53.63 1.26
N ASN A 39 -9.76 -53.55 0.65
CA ASN A 39 -9.89 -53.22 -0.78
C ASN A 39 -11.33 -52.78 -1.18
N ALA A 40 -11.53 -52.46 -2.45
CA ALA A 40 -12.78 -51.91 -3.01
C ALA A 40 -13.64 -52.92 -3.81
N GLN A 41 -14.77 -52.40 -4.33
CA GLN A 41 -15.32 -52.65 -5.69
C GLN A 41 -16.71 -53.30 -5.86
N LYS A 42 -17.72 -52.42 -6.02
CA LYS A 42 -18.79 -52.35 -7.05
C LYS A 42 -19.60 -53.59 -7.49
N GLY A 43 -20.93 -53.47 -7.36
CA GLY A 43 -22.03 -54.10 -8.12
C GLY A 43 -23.37 -53.67 -7.48
N GLU A 44 -24.31 -52.98 -8.12
CA GLU A 44 -25.21 -53.38 -9.23
C GLU A 44 -26.01 -54.68 -8.97
N SER A 45 -27.34 -54.78 -9.12
CA SER A 45 -28.45 -53.81 -9.23
C SER A 45 -29.78 -54.60 -9.24
N GLN A 46 -30.88 -54.11 -8.63
CA GLN A 46 -32.26 -54.41 -9.10
C GLN A 46 -33.36 -53.53 -8.48
N ASP A 47 -34.48 -53.42 -9.19
CA ASP A 47 -35.52 -52.40 -9.05
C ASP A 47 -36.61 -52.67 -7.99
N ASN A 48 -37.37 -51.60 -7.68
CA ASN A 48 -38.83 -51.71 -7.75
C ASN A 48 -39.47 -50.35 -8.13
N GLN A 49 -40.46 -50.37 -9.01
CA GLN A 49 -41.08 -49.16 -9.57
C GLN A 49 -42.29 -48.64 -8.77
N SER A 50 -42.49 -47.33 -8.82
CA SER A 50 -43.84 -46.73 -8.85
C SER A 50 -43.82 -45.44 -9.68
N ASN A 51 -44.41 -45.47 -10.87
CA ASN A 51 -44.56 -44.28 -11.73
C ASN A 51 -45.68 -43.36 -11.21
N ASP A 52 -45.55 -42.05 -11.42
CA ASP A 52 -46.51 -41.36 -12.30
C ASP A 52 -45.88 -40.19 -13.08
N SER A 53 -46.40 -39.99 -14.28
CA SER A 53 -46.29 -38.90 -15.27
C SER A 53 -45.65 -37.59 -14.75
N SER A 54 -44.41 -37.25 -15.14
CA SER A 54 -43.96 -36.72 -16.45
C SER A 54 -44.30 -35.25 -16.72
N ASN A 55 -43.27 -34.39 -16.63
CA ASN A 55 -43.05 -33.29 -17.57
C ASN A 55 -41.55 -32.95 -17.54
N ASN A 56 -40.82 -33.34 -18.60
CA ASN A 56 -39.48 -32.82 -18.83
C ASN A 56 -39.62 -31.49 -19.56
N GLU A 57 -39.44 -30.39 -18.84
CA GLU A 57 -39.02 -29.14 -19.48
C GLU A 57 -37.49 -29.09 -19.40
N ASP A 58 -36.84 -29.21 -20.57
CA ASP A 58 -35.43 -28.87 -20.72
C ASP A 58 -35.27 -27.38 -20.40
N ASN A 59 -34.89 -27.06 -19.16
CA ASN A 59 -34.51 -25.70 -18.78
C ASN A 59 -33.16 -25.37 -19.42
N SER A 60 -33.22 -25.02 -20.71
CA SER A 60 -32.09 -24.55 -21.49
C SER A 60 -31.53 -23.29 -20.85
N ASN A 61 -30.29 -23.37 -20.33
CA ASN A 61 -29.50 -22.22 -19.93
C ASN A 61 -29.19 -21.35 -21.16
N GLU A 62 -30.15 -20.48 -21.51
CA GLU A 62 -30.11 -19.56 -22.64
C GLU A 62 -29.19 -18.39 -22.31
N SER A 63 -27.88 -18.68 -22.32
CA SER A 63 -26.78 -17.84 -21.81
C SER A 63 -26.35 -16.74 -22.79
N GLY A 64 -27.30 -15.97 -23.32
CA GLY A 64 -27.05 -14.87 -24.25
C GLY A 64 -27.94 -13.67 -23.94
N ILE A 65 -27.52 -12.47 -24.36
CA ILE A 65 -28.37 -11.28 -24.23
C ILE A 65 -29.47 -11.38 -25.28
N LYS A 66 -30.71 -11.54 -24.83
CA LYS A 66 -31.86 -11.90 -25.70
C LYS A 66 -32.48 -10.72 -26.44
N ASP A 67 -32.20 -9.50 -26.01
CA ASP A 67 -32.80 -8.27 -26.53
C ASP A 67 -31.84 -7.07 -26.34
N GLU A 68 -31.59 -6.34 -27.43
CA GLU A 68 -30.73 -5.16 -27.48
C GLU A 68 -31.28 -4.00 -26.63
N SER A 69 -32.59 -3.96 -26.41
CA SER A 69 -33.26 -2.92 -25.62
C SER A 69 -33.21 -3.15 -24.11
N ASN A 70 -32.69 -4.29 -23.65
CA ASN A 70 -32.66 -4.70 -22.24
C ASN A 70 -31.23 -4.97 -21.71
N ILE A 71 -30.20 -4.43 -22.37
CA ILE A 71 -28.80 -4.51 -21.93
C ILE A 71 -28.63 -3.68 -20.63
N THR A 72 -28.05 -4.25 -19.57
CA THR A 72 -27.76 -3.50 -18.34
C THR A 72 -26.47 -2.68 -18.46
N GLU A 73 -26.30 -1.65 -17.62
CA GLU A 73 -25.07 -0.84 -17.57
C GLU A 73 -23.82 -1.72 -17.38
N GLN A 74 -23.85 -2.72 -16.48
CA GLN A 74 -22.73 -3.66 -16.31
C GLN A 74 -22.52 -4.56 -17.53
N GLN A 75 -23.57 -4.92 -18.28
CA GLN A 75 -23.42 -5.70 -19.52
C GLN A 75 -22.80 -4.87 -20.64
N SER A 76 -23.17 -3.59 -20.77
CA SER A 76 -22.51 -2.64 -21.69
C SER A 76 -21.03 -2.50 -21.37
N ILE A 77 -20.69 -2.26 -20.09
CA ILE A 77 -19.31 -2.15 -19.61
C ILE A 77 -18.56 -3.47 -19.85
N ALA A 78 -19.15 -4.62 -19.49
CA ALA A 78 -18.55 -5.94 -19.70
C ALA A 78 -18.29 -6.28 -21.18
N MET A 79 -19.15 -5.87 -22.10
CA MET A 79 -18.88 -6.01 -23.54
C MET A 79 -17.72 -5.10 -23.97
N ALA A 80 -17.65 -3.87 -23.47
CA ALA A 80 -16.56 -2.94 -23.78
C ALA A 80 -15.20 -3.43 -23.23
N MET A 81 -15.16 -3.96 -22.01
CA MET A 81 -13.97 -4.60 -21.41
C MET A 81 -13.49 -5.85 -22.15
N LEU A 82 -14.33 -6.44 -23.02
CA LEU A 82 -13.98 -7.57 -23.87
C LEU A 82 -13.55 -7.15 -25.29
N ASP A 83 -13.46 -5.84 -25.57
CA ASP A 83 -13.00 -5.32 -26.86
C ASP A 83 -11.48 -5.06 -26.89
N PRO A 84 -10.72 -5.65 -27.83
CA PRO A 84 -9.30 -5.35 -27.99
C PRO A 84 -8.97 -3.87 -28.25
N SER A 85 -9.95 -3.04 -28.61
CA SER A 85 -9.73 -1.59 -28.77
C SER A 85 -9.43 -0.83 -27.47
N VAL A 86 -9.52 -1.47 -26.30
CA VAL A 86 -9.16 -0.89 -24.98
C VAL A 86 -8.20 -1.79 -24.18
N GLU A 87 -7.56 -2.76 -24.83
CA GLU A 87 -6.73 -3.79 -24.16
C GLU A 87 -5.46 -3.21 -23.50
N ASP A 88 -4.85 -2.17 -24.06
CA ASP A 88 -3.69 -1.48 -23.45
C ASP A 88 -4.10 -0.48 -22.34
N ASP A 89 -5.38 -0.09 -22.30
CA ASP A 89 -5.88 1.11 -21.62
C ASP A 89 -6.64 0.85 -20.32
N ILE A 90 -7.39 -0.26 -20.24
CA ILE A 90 -8.18 -0.62 -19.05
C ILE A 90 -7.97 -2.07 -18.66
N VAL A 91 -8.32 -2.43 -17.42
CA VAL A 91 -8.43 -3.84 -17.02
C VAL A 91 -9.44 -4.53 -17.93
N THR A 92 -9.02 -5.58 -18.65
CA THR A 92 -9.91 -6.31 -19.56
C THR A 92 -10.84 -7.25 -18.81
N GLY A 93 -11.90 -7.69 -19.49
CA GLY A 93 -12.81 -8.71 -18.96
C GLY A 93 -12.11 -10.04 -18.67
N ASP A 94 -11.08 -10.40 -19.45
CA ASP A 94 -10.31 -11.62 -19.21
C ASP A 94 -9.35 -11.50 -18.01
N GLU A 95 -8.75 -10.33 -17.79
CA GLU A 95 -7.98 -10.03 -16.57
C GLU A 95 -8.87 -10.07 -15.33
N LEU A 96 -10.02 -9.37 -15.35
CA LEU A 96 -11.00 -9.38 -14.26
C LEU A 96 -11.51 -10.81 -13.95
N LEU A 97 -11.78 -11.63 -14.98
CA LEU A 97 -12.12 -13.04 -14.80
C LEU A 97 -10.97 -13.88 -14.24
N SER A 98 -9.72 -13.57 -14.58
CA SER A 98 -8.54 -14.28 -14.07
C SER A 98 -8.20 -13.94 -12.61
N GLY A 99 -8.78 -12.88 -12.07
CA GLY A 99 -8.51 -12.38 -10.72
C GLY A 99 -7.31 -11.42 -10.64
N LYS A 100 -6.73 -11.03 -11.77
CA LYS A 100 -5.51 -10.21 -11.81
C LYS A 100 -5.28 -9.49 -13.14
N TYR A 101 -4.52 -8.40 -13.10
CA TYR A 101 -4.15 -7.57 -14.25
C TYR A 101 -2.70 -7.07 -14.13
N THR A 102 -2.15 -6.51 -15.21
CA THR A 102 -0.83 -5.86 -15.17
C THR A 102 -0.97 -4.34 -15.17
N GLN A 103 -0.50 -3.69 -14.10
CA GLN A 103 -0.37 -2.23 -14.04
C GLN A 103 1.03 -1.82 -14.55
N THR A 104 1.10 -0.77 -15.36
CA THR A 104 2.33 -0.16 -15.86
C THR A 104 2.50 1.24 -15.26
N PHE A 105 3.70 1.56 -14.74
CA PHE A 105 4.01 2.85 -14.11
C PHE A 105 5.02 3.63 -14.94
N GLY A 106 4.85 4.96 -15.02
CA GLY A 106 5.85 5.94 -15.48
C GLY A 106 6.86 5.43 -16.53
N ALA A 107 8.06 5.08 -16.07
CA ALA A 107 9.19 4.64 -16.89
C ALA A 107 9.04 3.25 -17.57
N GLY A 108 7.86 2.63 -17.50
CA GLY A 108 7.55 1.31 -18.09
C GLY A 108 7.71 0.12 -17.14
N GLU A 109 7.82 0.35 -15.82
CA GLU A 109 7.78 -0.74 -14.83
C GLU A 109 6.41 -1.43 -14.87
N LYS A 110 6.39 -2.77 -14.79
CA LYS A 110 5.15 -3.56 -14.80
C LYS A 110 5.01 -4.38 -13.52
N LYS A 111 3.86 -4.23 -12.83
CA LYS A 111 3.54 -4.94 -11.59
C LYS A 111 2.21 -5.67 -11.74
N GLU A 112 2.18 -6.93 -11.31
CA GLU A 112 0.94 -7.70 -11.26
C GLU A 112 0.08 -7.21 -10.07
N ARG A 113 -1.22 -7.03 -10.32
CA ARG A 113 -2.22 -6.58 -9.35
C ARG A 113 -3.36 -7.58 -9.30
N ASN A 114 -3.86 -7.89 -8.11
CA ASN A 114 -5.06 -8.71 -7.94
C ASN A 114 -6.32 -7.84 -8.11
N ILE A 115 -7.39 -8.42 -8.65
CA ILE A 115 -8.72 -7.80 -8.76
C ILE A 115 -9.82 -8.87 -8.69
N ASP A 116 -10.56 -8.88 -7.58
CA ASP A 116 -11.70 -9.79 -7.42
C ASP A 116 -12.97 -9.22 -8.06
N THR A 117 -13.25 -7.93 -7.84
CA THR A 117 -14.41 -7.19 -8.33
C THR A 117 -13.96 -5.85 -8.92
N LEU A 118 -14.57 -5.42 -10.02
CA LEU A 118 -14.48 -4.05 -10.52
C LEU A 118 -15.59 -3.22 -9.90
N GLU A 119 -15.22 -2.21 -9.12
CA GLU A 119 -16.16 -1.38 -8.38
C GLU A 119 -16.51 -0.13 -9.19
N LEU A 120 -17.82 0.18 -9.27
CA LEU A 120 -18.37 1.37 -9.92
C LEU A 120 -18.80 2.37 -8.84
N ALA A 121 -17.90 3.28 -8.45
CA ALA A 121 -18.23 4.37 -7.53
C ALA A 121 -18.85 5.54 -8.31
N GLU A 122 -20.15 5.79 -8.16
CA GLU A 122 -20.80 6.92 -8.87
C GLU A 122 -20.19 8.23 -8.40
N SER A 123 -19.81 9.13 -9.32
CA SER A 123 -19.25 10.42 -8.96
C SER A 123 -20.24 11.55 -9.23
N PRO A 124 -20.81 12.20 -8.20
CA PRO A 124 -21.72 13.33 -8.37
C PRO A 124 -21.09 14.48 -9.15
N GLU A 125 -19.82 14.79 -8.92
CA GLU A 125 -19.12 15.89 -9.59
C GLU A 125 -18.82 15.58 -11.06
N LEU A 126 -18.36 14.36 -11.40
CA LEU A 126 -18.30 13.93 -12.82
C LEU A 126 -19.71 13.88 -13.42
N ASN A 127 -20.75 13.64 -12.63
CA ASN A 127 -22.13 13.74 -13.09
C ASN A 127 -22.66 15.17 -13.27
N LYS A 128 -21.96 16.20 -12.78
CA LYS A 128 -22.15 17.63 -13.12
C LYS A 128 -21.32 18.10 -14.32
N MET A 129 -20.39 17.27 -14.82
CA MET A 129 -19.47 17.59 -15.93
C MET A 129 -20.21 18.21 -17.13
N LYS A 130 -19.68 19.34 -17.61
CA LYS A 130 -20.24 20.09 -18.74
C LYS A 130 -20.13 19.30 -20.04
N ASN A 131 -21.03 19.56 -20.98
CA ASN A 131 -21.06 18.98 -22.33
C ASN A 131 -21.06 17.44 -22.43
N LYS A 132 -21.21 16.71 -21.32
CA LYS A 132 -21.32 15.25 -21.34
C LYS A 132 -22.52 14.77 -22.18
N PRO A 133 -22.46 13.59 -22.82
CA PRO A 133 -23.55 13.12 -23.66
C PRO A 133 -24.83 12.90 -22.85
N ASN A 134 -25.99 13.06 -23.51
CA ASN A 134 -27.27 12.98 -22.82
C ASN A 134 -27.48 11.61 -22.14
N GLY A 135 -27.93 11.63 -20.88
CA GLY A 135 -28.13 10.43 -20.08
C GLY A 135 -26.84 9.69 -19.66
N MET A 136 -25.65 10.25 -19.91
CA MET A 136 -24.39 9.67 -19.45
C MET A 136 -24.27 9.75 -17.93
N LYS A 137 -24.04 8.60 -17.29
CA LYS A 137 -23.56 8.52 -15.91
C LYS A 137 -22.06 8.22 -15.91
N PHE A 138 -21.31 8.78 -14.97
CA PHE A 138 -19.88 8.49 -14.78
C PHE A 138 -19.60 7.82 -13.44
N TYR A 139 -18.71 6.83 -13.50
CA TYR A 139 -18.25 6.02 -12.37
C TYR A 139 -16.72 6.05 -12.33
N SER A 140 -16.15 6.26 -11.14
CA SER A 140 -14.72 6.00 -10.90
C SER A 140 -14.50 4.50 -10.70
N LEU A 141 -13.38 3.98 -11.20
CA LEU A 141 -13.01 2.57 -11.06
C LEU A 141 -11.96 2.36 -9.98
N ASN A 142 -12.04 1.24 -9.26
CA ASN A 142 -11.03 0.82 -8.28
C ASN A 142 -9.72 0.27 -8.89
N ALA A 143 -9.62 0.18 -10.21
CA ALA A 143 -8.47 -0.38 -10.92
C ALA A 143 -8.12 0.41 -12.18
N THR A 144 -6.82 0.52 -12.47
CA THR A 144 -6.24 1.28 -13.59
C THR A 144 -4.99 0.60 -14.10
N LYS A 145 -4.78 0.60 -15.43
CA LYS A 145 -3.57 0.04 -16.05
C LYS A 145 -2.36 0.97 -16.03
N GLY A 146 -2.55 2.26 -15.76
CA GLY A 146 -1.48 3.26 -15.84
C GLY A 146 -1.25 4.04 -14.55
N SER A 147 -0.41 5.06 -14.67
CA SER A 147 -0.29 6.18 -13.72
C SER A 147 -1.38 7.23 -14.01
N TYR A 148 -2.65 6.83 -14.01
CA TYR A 148 -3.83 7.68 -14.22
C TYR A 148 -5.05 7.08 -13.52
N ALA A 149 -6.04 7.91 -13.17
CA ALA A 149 -7.37 7.45 -12.80
C ALA A 149 -8.13 6.97 -14.05
N THR A 150 -8.92 5.90 -13.91
CA THR A 150 -9.82 5.42 -14.97
C THR A 150 -11.26 5.67 -14.56
N ILE A 151 -11.99 6.41 -15.40
CA ILE A 151 -13.42 6.69 -15.25
C ILE A 151 -14.16 5.97 -16.37
N VAL A 152 -15.27 5.30 -16.07
CA VAL A 152 -16.19 4.78 -17.08
C VAL A 152 -17.46 5.62 -17.14
N GLY A 153 -17.82 6.05 -18.34
CA GLY A 153 -19.12 6.62 -18.66
C GLY A 153 -20.00 5.61 -19.38
N VAL A 154 -21.28 5.54 -19.02
CA VAL A 154 -22.26 4.71 -19.73
C VAL A 154 -23.60 5.43 -19.91
N ASN A 155 -24.18 5.28 -21.10
CA ASN A 155 -25.58 5.58 -21.38
C ASN A 155 -26.21 4.45 -22.23
N LYS A 156 -27.31 4.75 -22.95
CA LYS A 156 -28.01 3.79 -23.82
C LYS A 156 -27.39 3.60 -25.22
N ASP A 157 -26.43 4.43 -25.61
CA ASP A 157 -25.87 4.50 -26.98
C ASP A 157 -24.37 4.13 -27.03
N GLU A 158 -23.61 4.51 -26.00
CA GLU A 158 -22.16 4.27 -25.92
C GLU A 158 -21.66 4.02 -24.49
N VAL A 159 -20.53 3.33 -24.41
CA VAL A 159 -19.63 3.30 -23.24
C VAL A 159 -18.41 4.14 -23.59
N VAL A 160 -17.91 4.92 -22.64
CA VAL A 160 -16.67 5.69 -22.78
C VAL A 160 -15.74 5.40 -21.60
N TYR A 161 -14.44 5.32 -21.86
CA TYR A 161 -13.42 5.27 -20.80
C TYR A 161 -12.56 6.53 -20.87
N ILE A 162 -12.32 7.19 -19.74
CA ILE A 162 -11.51 8.41 -19.62
C ILE A 162 -10.29 8.10 -18.77
N LYS A 163 -9.10 8.46 -19.25
CA LYS A 163 -7.79 8.18 -18.64
C LYS A 163 -7.16 9.49 -18.19
N THR A 164 -7.33 9.88 -16.92
CA THR A 164 -6.98 11.25 -16.46
C THR A 164 -6.01 11.29 -15.28
N GLN A 165 -5.19 12.35 -15.23
CA GLN A 165 -4.37 12.74 -14.07
C GLN A 165 -4.91 14.00 -13.38
N SER A 166 -6.08 14.51 -13.78
CA SER A 166 -6.66 15.77 -13.28
C SER A 166 -8.19 15.73 -13.25
N ALA A 167 -8.80 16.63 -12.48
CA ALA A 167 -10.26 16.72 -12.36
C ALA A 167 -10.92 17.16 -13.68
N VAL A 168 -11.77 16.30 -14.26
CA VAL A 168 -12.45 16.56 -15.54
C VAL A 168 -13.76 17.33 -15.29
N GLN A 169 -13.81 18.59 -15.74
CA GLN A 169 -14.93 19.52 -15.49
C GLN A 169 -15.79 19.75 -16.75
N ASP A 170 -15.24 19.54 -17.94
CA ASP A 170 -15.95 19.57 -19.22
C ASP A 170 -15.59 18.32 -20.03
N PHE A 171 -16.57 17.68 -20.65
CA PHE A 171 -16.35 16.45 -21.42
C PHE A 171 -15.58 16.70 -22.72
N ASN A 172 -15.56 17.95 -23.22
CA ASN A 172 -14.75 18.28 -24.39
C ASN A 172 -13.25 18.28 -24.09
N ASP A 173 -12.85 18.64 -22.86
CA ASP A 173 -11.44 18.77 -22.45
C ASP A 173 -10.65 17.46 -22.68
N VAL A 174 -11.34 16.31 -22.55
CA VAL A 174 -10.79 14.95 -22.69
C VAL A 174 -11.12 14.27 -24.04
N ILE A 175 -11.90 14.90 -24.92
CA ILE A 175 -12.11 14.41 -26.29
C ILE A 175 -10.91 14.79 -27.17
N ASP A 176 -10.39 15.99 -27.00
CA ASP A 176 -9.43 16.60 -27.94
C ASP A 176 -7.97 16.17 -27.70
N ASP A 177 -7.65 15.52 -26.57
CA ASP A 177 -6.30 15.07 -26.20
C ASP A 177 -6.01 13.57 -26.50
N GLY A 178 -7.05 12.78 -26.78
CA GLY A 178 -6.94 11.34 -27.02
C GLY A 178 -6.98 10.46 -25.77
N THR A 179 -7.33 11.00 -24.60
CA THR A 179 -7.49 10.22 -23.34
C THR A 179 -8.79 9.45 -23.23
N VAL A 180 -9.67 9.51 -24.26
CA VAL A 180 -11.01 8.92 -24.23
C VAL A 180 -11.25 7.87 -25.31
N ASP A 181 -11.53 6.64 -24.88
CA ASP A 181 -11.97 5.55 -25.75
C ASP A 181 -13.49 5.51 -25.80
N ARG A 182 -14.09 5.45 -27.00
CA ARG A 182 -15.55 5.49 -27.19
C ARG A 182 -16.04 4.26 -27.96
N LEU A 183 -16.97 3.51 -27.36
CA LEU A 183 -17.46 2.24 -27.89
C LEU A 183 -18.99 2.26 -28.00
N ASN A 184 -19.51 2.09 -29.22
CA ASN A 184 -20.95 2.08 -29.47
C ASN A 184 -21.60 0.77 -28.97
N ILE A 185 -22.65 0.88 -28.16
CA ILE A 185 -23.29 -0.28 -27.51
C ILE A 185 -23.96 -1.22 -28.53
N ALA A 186 -24.53 -0.69 -29.62
CA ALA A 186 -25.14 -1.54 -30.65
C ALA A 186 -24.09 -2.35 -31.42
N ASP A 187 -22.90 -1.79 -31.68
CA ASP A 187 -21.80 -2.52 -32.32
C ASP A 187 -21.14 -3.53 -31.37
N LEU A 188 -20.96 -3.18 -30.09
CA LEU A 188 -20.57 -4.12 -29.03
C LEU A 188 -21.56 -5.29 -28.93
N TYR A 189 -22.87 -5.01 -28.90
CA TYR A 189 -23.92 -6.02 -28.83
C TYR A 189 -23.88 -6.98 -30.04
N LYS A 190 -23.75 -6.46 -31.27
CA LYS A 190 -23.59 -7.29 -32.49
C LYS A 190 -22.39 -8.23 -32.39
N LYS A 191 -21.31 -7.81 -31.72
CA LYS A 191 -20.05 -8.54 -31.54
C LYS A 191 -20.08 -9.53 -30.36
N TYR A 192 -20.84 -9.24 -29.30
CA TYR A 192 -20.72 -9.93 -28.01
C TYR A 192 -22.01 -10.54 -27.41
N LYS A 193 -23.20 -10.31 -27.97
CA LYS A 193 -24.48 -10.87 -27.47
C LYS A 193 -24.49 -12.39 -27.21
N ASP A 194 -23.73 -13.15 -28.00
CA ASP A 194 -23.59 -14.61 -27.94
C ASP A 194 -22.34 -15.06 -27.13
N ASN A 195 -21.53 -14.11 -26.64
CA ASN A 195 -20.29 -14.39 -25.88
C ASN A 195 -20.59 -14.60 -24.40
N ARG A 196 -20.54 -15.85 -23.94
CA ARG A 196 -20.74 -16.25 -22.53
C ARG A 196 -19.85 -15.50 -21.52
N LYS A 197 -18.70 -14.94 -21.93
CA LYS A 197 -17.87 -14.13 -21.03
C LYS A 197 -18.59 -12.88 -20.53
N VAL A 198 -19.49 -12.27 -21.31
CA VAL A 198 -20.17 -11.01 -20.94
C VAL A 198 -20.91 -11.15 -19.62
N SER A 199 -21.69 -12.23 -19.42
CA SER A 199 -22.41 -12.48 -18.17
C SER A 199 -21.45 -12.70 -16.99
N ASN A 200 -20.33 -13.39 -17.21
CA ASN A 200 -19.35 -13.67 -16.16
C ASN A 200 -18.59 -12.40 -15.75
N VAL A 201 -18.18 -11.57 -16.72
CA VAL A 201 -17.53 -10.27 -16.50
C VAL A 201 -18.51 -9.33 -15.77
N ALA A 202 -19.75 -9.21 -16.26
CA ALA A 202 -20.77 -8.39 -15.61
C ALA A 202 -21.10 -8.84 -14.18
N SER A 203 -20.97 -10.13 -13.85
CA SER A 203 -21.13 -10.65 -12.48
C SER A 203 -19.97 -10.32 -11.53
N LYS A 204 -18.89 -9.71 -12.04
CA LYS A 204 -17.77 -9.14 -11.26
C LYS A 204 -17.76 -7.59 -11.30
N ILE A 205 -18.85 -6.95 -11.74
CA ILE A 205 -18.99 -5.49 -11.77
C ILE A 205 -20.08 -5.09 -10.77
N GLU A 206 -19.69 -4.41 -9.69
CA GLU A 206 -20.57 -4.04 -8.58
C GLU A 206 -20.61 -2.53 -8.38
N TYR A 207 -21.79 -1.98 -8.08
CA TYR A 207 -21.89 -0.59 -7.64
C TYR A 207 -21.51 -0.50 -6.17
N VAL A 208 -20.66 0.46 -5.83
CA VAL A 208 -20.33 0.82 -4.45
C VAL A 208 -20.94 2.19 -4.11
N ASP A 209 -20.81 2.62 -2.86
CA ASP A 209 -21.31 3.92 -2.43
C ASP A 209 -20.74 5.07 -3.30
N PRO A 210 -21.52 6.11 -3.63
CA PRO A 210 -21.04 7.24 -4.42
C PRO A 210 -19.85 7.94 -3.75
N LEU A 211 -18.97 8.50 -4.58
CA LEU A 211 -17.98 9.46 -4.10
C LEU A 211 -18.69 10.69 -3.51
N PRO A 212 -18.14 11.32 -2.45
CA PRO A 212 -18.77 12.48 -1.83
C PRO A 212 -18.91 13.66 -2.81
N SER A 213 -20.05 14.35 -2.73
CA SER A 213 -20.35 15.58 -3.47
C SER A 213 -19.89 16.83 -2.72
N ASN A 214 -19.40 17.82 -3.45
CA ASN A 214 -18.82 19.05 -2.91
C ASN A 214 -19.87 20.16 -2.59
N ASP A 215 -21.18 19.84 -2.65
CA ASP A 215 -22.29 20.82 -2.55
C ASP A 215 -23.08 20.78 -1.22
N ASP A 216 -22.98 19.71 -0.42
CA ASP A 216 -23.78 19.57 0.81
C ASP A 216 -23.09 20.22 2.02
N SER A 217 -23.26 21.54 2.14
CA SER A 217 -22.90 22.29 3.34
C SER A 217 -23.93 22.10 4.47
N ASP A 218 -23.91 20.96 5.17
CA ASP A 218 -24.63 20.78 6.43
C ASP A 218 -23.83 19.94 7.45
N ASP A 219 -23.95 20.29 8.73
CA ASP A 219 -23.07 19.81 9.80
C ASP A 219 -23.46 18.39 10.29
N ASN A 220 -22.92 17.33 9.67
CA ASN A 220 -22.61 16.08 10.40
C ASN A 220 -21.52 15.21 9.75
N LYS A 221 -20.50 14.85 10.53
CA LYS A 221 -19.22 14.35 10.04
C LYS A 221 -19.14 12.81 9.96
N THR A 222 -19.53 12.25 8.82
CA THR A 222 -19.00 10.97 8.29
C THR A 222 -18.90 11.03 6.76
N SER A 223 -18.01 11.87 6.25
CA SER A 223 -17.57 11.82 4.85
C SER A 223 -16.73 10.56 4.62
N ASN A 224 -17.02 9.82 3.55
CA ASN A 224 -16.12 8.76 3.06
C ASN A 224 -14.89 9.42 2.43
N GLU A 225 -13.85 9.64 3.24
CA GLU A 225 -12.57 10.15 2.78
C GLU A 225 -11.91 9.14 1.81
N ASN A 226 -11.30 9.63 0.73
CA ASN A 226 -10.56 8.75 -0.19
C ASN A 226 -9.29 8.25 0.49
N VAL A 227 -9.34 7.03 1.04
CA VAL A 227 -8.29 6.46 1.89
C VAL A 227 -6.96 6.17 1.18
N ASN A 228 -6.90 6.39 -0.14
CA ASN A 228 -5.75 6.11 -0.99
C ASN A 228 -5.27 7.35 -1.79
N SER A 229 -5.57 8.58 -1.35
CA SER A 229 -5.07 9.81 -1.98
C SER A 229 -4.11 10.59 -1.09
N ASP A 230 -3.32 11.47 -1.73
CA ASP A 230 -2.27 12.22 -1.05
C ASP A 230 -2.82 13.22 -0.02
N GLU A 231 -4.07 13.71 -0.19
CA GLU A 231 -4.76 14.50 0.83
C GLU A 231 -5.08 13.67 2.09
N TYR A 232 -5.36 12.38 1.92
CA TYR A 232 -5.57 11.47 3.04
C TYR A 232 -4.24 11.06 3.68
N TYR A 233 -3.19 10.81 2.89
CA TYR A 233 -1.84 10.57 3.42
C TYR A 233 -1.31 11.80 4.17
N ALA A 234 -1.55 13.01 3.68
CA ALA A 234 -1.30 14.27 4.39
C ALA A 234 -2.05 14.34 5.72
N LYS A 235 -3.35 14.02 5.75
CA LYS A 235 -4.11 13.94 7.01
C LYS A 235 -3.52 12.92 7.98
N VAL A 236 -3.09 11.75 7.51
CA VAL A 236 -2.43 10.72 8.33
C VAL A 236 -1.09 11.23 8.88
N TRP A 237 -0.25 11.82 8.03
CA TRP A 237 1.05 12.41 8.39
C TRP A 237 0.87 13.47 9.48
N LEU A 238 0.02 14.47 9.24
CA LEU A 238 -0.32 15.52 10.20
C LEU A 238 -1.00 14.97 11.47
N THR A 239 -1.69 13.83 11.41
CA THR A 239 -2.27 13.17 12.59
C THR A 239 -1.18 12.56 13.47
N ALA A 240 -0.25 11.83 12.86
CA ALA A 240 0.80 11.07 13.54
C ALA A 240 1.95 11.96 14.03
N LEU A 241 2.34 12.97 13.25
CA LEU A 241 3.47 13.87 13.47
C LEU A 241 2.97 15.32 13.58
N PRO A 242 2.55 15.78 14.79
CA PRO A 242 1.96 17.11 14.97
C PRO A 242 2.90 18.29 14.76
N SER A 243 4.19 18.04 14.52
CA SER A 243 5.23 19.01 14.13
C SER A 243 4.83 19.75 12.84
N TYR A 244 4.55 19.00 11.77
CA TYR A 244 4.28 19.52 10.43
C TYR A 244 2.99 20.37 10.30
N ARG A 245 2.18 20.47 11.35
CA ARG A 245 0.94 21.27 11.34
C ARG A 245 1.18 22.78 11.25
N ASN A 246 2.32 23.25 11.76
CA ASN A 246 2.62 24.68 11.92
C ASN A 246 3.95 25.10 11.27
N MET A 247 4.73 24.14 10.75
CA MET A 247 6.03 24.35 10.10
C MET A 247 5.86 25.16 8.81
N ASP A 248 6.72 26.14 8.53
CA ASP A 248 6.61 26.97 7.32
C ASP A 248 6.99 26.17 6.05
N GLU A 249 6.55 26.63 4.89
CA GLU A 249 6.84 25.98 3.62
C GLU A 249 8.32 26.03 3.26
N SER A 250 9.04 27.08 3.70
CA SER A 250 10.50 27.18 3.60
C SER A 250 11.28 26.34 4.62
N GLU A 251 10.59 25.69 5.56
CA GLU A 251 11.19 24.81 6.57
C GLU A 251 11.05 23.32 6.19
N MET A 252 10.11 22.99 5.29
CA MET A 252 9.77 21.61 4.94
C MET A 252 10.62 21.04 3.81
N ASN A 253 11.83 20.59 4.14
CA ASN A 253 12.78 19.94 3.22
C ASN A 253 12.57 18.41 3.07
N ALA A 254 11.33 17.93 3.24
CA ALA A 254 11.00 16.51 3.23
C ALA A 254 10.25 16.09 1.96
N GLU A 255 10.76 15.06 1.27
CA GLU A 255 10.03 14.31 0.23
C GLU A 255 9.34 13.09 0.90
N LEU A 256 8.07 12.82 0.61
CA LEU A 256 7.29 11.76 1.26
C LEU A 256 6.99 10.57 0.33
N GLU A 257 7.36 9.37 0.75
CA GLU A 257 6.95 8.11 0.13
C GLU A 257 5.71 7.49 0.79
N PHE A 258 4.91 6.77 0.01
CA PHE A 258 3.86 5.86 0.47
C PHE A 258 4.19 4.41 0.08
N ASN A 259 4.08 3.48 1.03
CA ASN A 259 4.29 2.05 0.80
C ASN A 259 3.14 1.21 1.39
N ASN A 260 2.66 0.18 0.68
CA ASN A 260 1.78 -0.85 1.26
C ASN A 260 2.63 -1.98 1.85
N LEU A 261 2.36 -2.37 3.09
CA LEU A 261 3.12 -3.37 3.85
C LEU A 261 2.38 -4.70 4.01
N GLU A 262 1.17 -4.86 3.49
CA GLU A 262 0.35 -6.07 3.68
C GLU A 262 1.11 -7.37 3.34
N GLY A 263 1.30 -8.22 4.36
CA GLY A 263 1.99 -9.50 4.21
C GLY A 263 3.52 -9.44 4.22
N GLU A 264 4.13 -8.25 4.25
CA GLU A 264 5.56 -8.09 4.53
C GLU A 264 5.89 -8.33 6.01
N TYR A 265 7.17 -8.58 6.30
CA TYR A 265 7.67 -8.83 7.66
C TYR A 265 7.89 -7.50 8.41
N LEU A 266 7.59 -7.45 9.71
CA LEU A 266 7.84 -6.26 10.54
C LEU A 266 9.34 -5.96 10.64
N ASN A 267 10.14 -6.95 11.00
CA ASN A 267 11.60 -6.90 10.94
C ASN A 267 12.10 -7.59 9.65
N PRO A 268 12.54 -6.85 8.61
CA PRO A 268 13.00 -7.45 7.36
C PRO A 268 14.35 -8.17 7.49
N TYR A 269 15.04 -8.07 8.63
CA TYR A 269 16.35 -8.69 8.85
C TYR A 269 16.21 -10.04 9.57
N ASN A 270 15.36 -10.16 10.60
CA ASN A 270 15.01 -11.45 11.22
C ASN A 270 13.64 -11.99 10.74
N LYS A 271 13.56 -12.34 9.45
CA LYS A 271 12.31 -12.83 8.80
C LYS A 271 11.80 -14.19 9.32
N ALA A 272 12.58 -14.90 10.11
CA ALA A 272 12.17 -16.18 10.71
C ALA A 272 11.40 -15.97 12.02
N ASN A 273 11.75 -14.92 12.77
CA ASN A 273 11.27 -14.65 14.13
C ASN A 273 10.73 -13.22 14.23
N THR A 274 9.75 -12.93 13.37
CA THR A 274 8.98 -11.69 13.40
C THR A 274 7.60 -11.90 12.77
N VAL A 275 6.63 -11.09 13.19
CA VAL A 275 5.29 -11.09 12.59
C VAL A 275 5.25 -10.47 11.19
N LYS A 276 4.18 -10.78 10.46
CA LYS A 276 3.82 -10.10 9.20
C LYS A 276 2.73 -9.07 9.43
N TYR A 277 2.78 -7.96 8.69
CA TYR A 277 1.73 -6.94 8.76
C TYR A 277 0.39 -7.48 8.24
N PRO A 278 -0.73 -7.23 8.95
CA PRO A 278 -2.07 -7.62 8.52
C PRO A 278 -2.58 -6.79 7.34
N LYS A 279 -3.76 -7.15 6.82
CA LYS A 279 -4.38 -6.46 5.67
C LYS A 279 -4.62 -4.97 5.93
N GLY A 280 -4.31 -4.15 4.94
CA GLY A 280 -4.50 -2.69 4.97
C GLY A 280 -3.60 -1.95 5.96
N VAL A 281 -2.34 -2.38 6.11
CA VAL A 281 -1.29 -1.62 6.80
C VAL A 281 -0.37 -0.97 5.78
N TYR A 282 -0.06 0.30 6.00
CA TYR A 282 0.71 1.16 5.11
C TYR A 282 1.80 1.89 5.89
N ARG A 283 2.80 2.38 5.16
CA ARG A 283 3.85 3.29 5.66
C ARG A 283 3.82 4.58 4.87
N LEU A 284 3.90 5.69 5.60
CA LEU A 284 4.39 6.98 5.08
C LEU A 284 5.82 7.17 5.60
N ALA A 285 6.70 7.80 4.84
CA ALA A 285 8.06 8.08 5.29
C ALA A 285 8.69 9.27 4.57
N GLY A 286 9.50 10.03 5.30
CA GLY A 286 10.26 11.13 4.75
C GLY A 286 11.67 10.77 4.30
N SER A 287 12.14 11.54 3.32
CA SER A 287 13.53 11.66 2.87
C SER A 287 13.94 13.13 3.07
N PRO A 288 15.02 13.45 3.82
CA PRO A 288 15.86 12.53 4.60
C PRO A 288 15.08 11.81 5.71
N THR A 289 15.62 10.70 6.22
CA THR A 289 14.91 9.88 7.22
C THR A 289 14.66 10.59 8.55
N ALA A 290 15.36 11.70 8.82
CA ALA A 290 15.09 12.62 9.94
C ALA A 290 13.71 13.31 9.86
N ALA A 291 13.05 13.32 8.70
CA ALA A 291 11.64 13.68 8.59
C ALA A 291 10.68 12.60 9.19
N GLY A 292 11.21 11.42 9.52
CA GLY A 292 10.53 10.35 10.25
C GLY A 292 9.69 9.40 9.37
N HIS A 293 8.91 8.55 10.03
CA HIS A 293 7.98 7.64 9.35
C HIS A 293 6.67 7.44 10.13
N VAL A 294 5.66 6.86 9.49
CA VAL A 294 4.37 6.53 10.09
C VAL A 294 3.87 5.19 9.54
N VAL A 295 3.90 4.14 10.35
CA VAL A 295 3.25 2.87 10.02
C VAL A 295 1.83 2.86 10.60
N TYR A 296 0.81 2.72 9.75
CA TYR A 296 -0.58 2.89 10.15
C TYR A 296 -1.56 1.97 9.41
N LYS A 297 -2.79 1.91 9.93
CA LYS A 297 -3.96 1.32 9.28
C LYS A 297 -5.18 2.23 9.44
N ASN A 298 -6.00 2.36 8.40
CA ASN A 298 -7.33 2.97 8.52
C ASN A 298 -8.33 1.99 9.15
N ASN A 299 -9.13 2.46 10.10
CA ASN A 299 -10.15 1.68 10.80
C ASN A 299 -11.55 1.79 10.15
N GLY A 300 -11.76 2.73 9.23
CA GLY A 300 -13.04 2.94 8.51
C GLY A 300 -14.07 3.81 9.24
N ASP A 301 -13.72 4.39 10.38
CA ASP A 301 -14.59 5.19 11.26
C ASP A 301 -14.10 6.63 11.48
N GLY A 302 -13.17 7.10 10.64
CA GLY A 302 -12.45 8.37 10.83
C GLY A 302 -11.31 8.29 11.85
N THR A 303 -10.94 7.09 12.32
CA THR A 303 -9.73 6.85 13.12
C THR A 303 -8.71 6.00 12.36
N ILE A 304 -7.45 6.14 12.76
CA ILE A 304 -6.33 5.31 12.32
C ILE A 304 -5.70 4.60 13.50
N SER A 305 -5.22 3.39 13.26
CA SER A 305 -4.38 2.61 14.16
C SER A 305 -2.92 2.83 13.79
N ILE A 306 -2.16 3.57 14.60
CA ILE A 306 -0.71 3.78 14.38
C ILE A 306 0.07 2.69 15.12
N TYR A 307 1.04 2.09 14.44
CA TYR A 307 1.93 1.06 14.97
C TYR A 307 3.29 1.68 15.33
N ASN A 308 3.76 1.46 16.56
CA ASN A 308 5.06 1.94 17.03
C ASN A 308 6.19 1.03 16.52
N VAL A 309 6.39 1.00 15.22
CA VAL A 309 7.53 0.32 14.56
C VAL A 309 8.76 1.24 14.67
N PRO A 310 9.97 0.74 14.96
CA PRO A 310 11.20 1.53 14.86
C PRO A 310 11.49 1.98 13.42
N SER A 311 12.10 3.17 13.22
CA SER A 311 12.67 3.54 11.91
C SER A 311 13.78 2.58 11.51
N HIS A 312 14.61 2.20 12.48
CA HIS A 312 15.74 1.28 12.35
C HIS A 312 15.80 0.26 13.50
N PHE A 313 16.29 -0.96 13.21
CA PHE A 313 16.41 -2.07 14.18
C PHE A 313 17.84 -2.14 14.76
N HIS A 314 18.32 -1.06 15.39
CA HIS A 314 19.71 -0.92 15.86
C HIS A 314 20.01 -1.62 17.21
N ASP A 315 18.99 -2.02 17.97
CA ASP A 315 19.16 -2.90 19.12
C ASP A 315 19.39 -4.35 18.64
N GLU A 316 20.56 -4.91 18.92
CA GLU A 316 20.98 -6.24 18.45
C GLU A 316 20.02 -7.37 18.83
N ARG A 317 19.18 -7.19 19.87
CA ARG A 317 18.15 -8.16 20.24
C ARG A 317 17.10 -8.36 19.15
N TRP A 318 16.90 -7.38 18.26
CA TRP A 318 16.11 -7.55 17.04
C TRP A 318 16.75 -8.52 16.02
N LEU A 319 18.07 -8.72 16.08
CA LEU A 319 18.82 -9.52 15.10
C LEU A 319 19.27 -10.88 15.66
N GLU A 320 19.72 -10.92 16.92
CA GLU A 320 20.31 -12.12 17.54
C GLU A 320 19.39 -12.83 18.55
N ASP A 321 18.43 -12.13 19.18
CA ASP A 321 17.45 -12.73 20.08
C ASP A 321 16.11 -12.95 19.35
N ASP A 322 16.02 -14.09 18.68
CA ASP A 322 14.79 -14.60 18.05
C ASP A 322 13.56 -14.52 18.97
N ASP A 323 13.75 -14.80 20.26
CA ASP A 323 12.69 -14.87 21.25
C ASP A 323 12.25 -13.45 21.68
N TYR A 324 13.14 -12.45 21.61
CA TYR A 324 12.81 -11.02 21.74
C TYR A 324 12.13 -10.47 20.48
N SER A 325 12.75 -10.63 19.31
CA SER A 325 12.25 -10.10 18.02
C SER A 325 10.81 -10.57 17.73
N GLN A 326 10.50 -11.85 18.00
CA GLN A 326 9.14 -12.36 17.84
C GLN A 326 8.16 -11.68 18.81
N LYS A 327 8.47 -11.61 20.11
CA LYS A 327 7.56 -11.06 21.13
C LYS A 327 7.35 -9.55 21.00
N GLU A 328 8.39 -8.79 20.71
CA GLU A 328 8.29 -7.33 20.61
C GLU A 328 7.58 -6.93 19.30
N SER A 329 7.81 -7.64 18.19
CA SER A 329 7.04 -7.43 16.96
C SER A 329 5.56 -7.83 17.10
N GLU A 330 5.25 -8.91 17.82
CA GLU A 330 3.87 -9.24 18.23
C GLU A 330 3.24 -8.12 19.09
N LYS A 331 3.99 -7.59 20.06
CA LYS A 331 3.53 -6.51 20.96
C LYS A 331 3.22 -5.22 20.20
N ILE A 332 4.04 -4.84 19.22
CA ILE A 332 3.80 -3.66 18.36
C ILE A 332 2.49 -3.82 17.58
N LEU A 333 2.25 -4.97 16.92
CA LEU A 333 1.02 -5.17 16.14
C LEU A 333 -0.24 -5.34 17.00
N ASN A 334 -0.13 -5.90 18.21
CA ASN A 334 -1.27 -6.10 19.11
C ASN A 334 -1.63 -4.88 19.97
N ASN A 335 -0.77 -3.85 20.03
CA ASN A 335 -1.00 -2.63 20.81
C ASN A 335 -0.85 -1.34 19.99
N PRO A 336 -1.64 -1.15 18.90
CA PRO A 336 -1.62 0.08 18.11
C PRO A 336 -2.25 1.25 18.89
N LYS A 337 -1.73 2.44 18.63
CA LYS A 337 -2.29 3.70 19.12
C LYS A 337 -3.42 4.14 18.18
N VAL A 338 -4.67 3.86 18.58
CA VAL A 338 -5.86 4.35 17.87
C VAL A 338 -6.03 5.84 18.11
N ILE A 339 -6.12 6.63 17.04
CA ILE A 339 -6.27 8.09 17.08
C ILE A 339 -7.24 8.55 15.99
N LYS A 340 -8.10 9.53 16.32
CA LYS A 340 -8.95 10.19 15.31
C LYS A 340 -8.09 11.04 14.38
N LEU A 341 -8.39 11.00 13.07
CA LEU A 341 -7.73 11.86 12.09
C LEU A 341 -7.86 13.35 12.46
N TYR A 342 -6.76 14.07 12.27
CA TYR A 342 -6.65 15.49 12.55
C TYR A 342 -7.46 16.31 11.53
N ASP A 343 -8.22 17.28 12.04
CA ASP A 343 -8.92 18.28 11.22
C ASP A 343 -7.91 19.33 10.71
N ALA A 344 -7.18 18.95 9.67
CA ALA A 344 -6.29 19.82 8.93
C ALA A 344 -7.09 20.76 8.00
N SER A 345 -6.65 22.01 7.83
CA SER A 345 -7.20 22.90 6.80
C SER A 345 -6.73 22.47 5.41
N ASP A 346 -7.46 22.88 4.36
CA ASP A 346 -7.08 22.64 2.97
C ASP A 346 -5.67 23.16 2.65
N GLU A 347 -5.23 24.22 3.34
CA GLU A 347 -3.89 24.81 3.24
C GLU A 347 -2.81 23.87 3.82
N GLN A 348 -3.04 23.31 5.02
CA GLN A 348 -2.15 22.33 5.64
C GLN A 348 -2.07 21.04 4.82
N ILE A 349 -3.20 20.60 4.27
CA ILE A 349 -3.30 19.44 3.39
C ILE A 349 -2.50 19.70 2.12
N ALA A 350 -2.81 20.77 1.37
CA ALA A 350 -2.15 21.08 0.10
C ALA A 350 -0.63 21.29 0.25
N ARG A 351 -0.19 21.92 1.35
CA ARG A 351 1.25 22.08 1.64
C ARG A 351 1.95 20.74 1.90
N THR A 352 1.28 19.80 2.57
CA THR A 352 1.82 18.45 2.84
C THR A 352 1.78 17.57 1.58
N VAL A 353 0.79 17.77 0.69
CA VAL A 353 0.71 17.05 -0.61
C VAL A 353 1.94 17.33 -1.48
N LYS A 354 2.49 18.56 -1.47
CA LYS A 354 3.75 18.91 -2.16
C LYS A 354 5.00 18.14 -1.72
N MET A 355 4.93 17.39 -0.62
CA MET A 355 6.01 16.49 -0.24
C MET A 355 5.95 15.19 -1.04
N PHE A 356 4.76 14.71 -1.43
CA PHE A 356 4.56 13.45 -2.15
C PHE A 356 4.84 13.54 -3.66
N ASP A 357 4.84 14.75 -4.22
CA ASP A 357 5.17 14.99 -5.64
C ASP A 357 6.63 15.45 -5.88
N GLY A 358 7.41 15.63 -4.80
CA GLY A 358 8.80 16.10 -4.86
C GLY A 358 8.95 17.57 -5.30
N THR A 359 7.87 18.37 -5.27
CA THR A 359 7.87 19.77 -5.75
C THR A 359 7.97 20.82 -4.63
N SER A 360 8.34 20.40 -3.42
CA SER A 360 8.81 21.27 -2.32
C SER A 360 9.79 22.30 -2.86
N SER A 361 9.33 23.56 -2.92
CA SER A 361 9.79 24.50 -3.95
C SER A 361 11.08 25.21 -3.55
N ILE A 362 12.22 24.65 -3.94
CA ILE A 362 13.51 25.35 -3.99
C ILE A 362 13.43 26.45 -5.06
N ASP A 363 12.99 27.64 -4.67
CA ASP A 363 12.98 28.83 -5.53
C ASP A 363 14.38 29.47 -5.52
N ASP A 364 15.10 29.33 -6.64
CA ASP A 364 16.49 29.80 -6.83
C ASP A 364 16.62 31.34 -6.66
N GLY A 365 16.75 31.83 -5.42
CA GLY A 365 16.43 33.24 -5.13
C GLY A 365 17.22 34.05 -4.09
N ALA A 366 18.06 33.49 -3.21
CA ALA A 366 18.74 34.29 -2.18
C ALA A 366 20.13 33.78 -1.71
N ASP A 367 21.16 34.62 -1.85
CA ASP A 367 22.40 34.56 -1.04
C ASP A 367 22.13 35.23 0.33
N SER A 368 22.03 34.43 1.41
CA SER A 368 22.52 34.82 2.75
C SER A 368 22.50 33.63 3.72
N ASP A 369 23.68 33.30 4.24
CA ASP A 369 23.98 32.99 5.65
C ASP A 369 23.01 32.10 6.48
N ASP A 370 23.44 30.85 6.70
CA ASP A 370 23.51 30.18 8.02
C ASP A 370 22.38 30.46 9.05
N ASP A 371 21.27 29.73 8.94
CA ASP A 371 20.32 29.53 10.05
C ASP A 371 19.85 28.05 10.09
N SER A 372 19.91 27.45 11.28
CA SER A 372 19.65 26.02 11.51
C SER A 372 18.14 25.73 11.52
N ASN A 373 17.66 24.93 10.58
CA ASN A 373 16.23 24.69 10.40
C ASN A 373 15.72 23.58 11.35
N SER A 374 14.98 23.97 12.39
CA SER A 374 14.62 23.12 13.53
C SER A 374 13.46 22.14 13.24
N GLU A 375 13.75 21.10 12.47
CA GLU A 375 12.93 19.89 12.39
C GLU A 375 12.65 19.31 13.80
N LYS A 376 11.43 19.50 14.28
CA LYS A 376 10.98 19.06 15.61
C LYS A 376 11.03 17.55 15.82
N VAL A 377 11.47 17.14 17.02
CA VAL A 377 11.77 15.75 17.37
C VAL A 377 10.54 14.92 17.74
N THR A 378 10.46 13.71 17.18
CA THR A 378 9.49 12.65 17.47
C THR A 378 10.22 11.34 17.74
N ARG A 379 9.56 10.25 18.17
CA ARG A 379 10.25 8.96 18.43
C ARG A 379 10.95 8.45 17.16
N GLU A 380 10.28 8.71 16.06
CA GLU A 380 10.50 8.16 14.73
C GLU A 380 11.68 8.82 13.99
N ASN A 381 12.26 9.90 14.54
CA ASN A 381 13.45 10.57 14.00
C ASN A 381 14.58 10.82 15.02
N VAL A 382 14.50 10.32 16.27
CA VAL A 382 15.54 10.56 17.28
C VAL A 382 16.89 10.00 16.85
N ILE A 383 16.91 8.78 16.29
CA ILE A 383 18.12 8.09 15.82
C ILE A 383 18.68 8.83 14.60
N ASP A 384 17.82 9.12 13.62
CA ASP A 384 18.16 9.78 12.37
C ASP A 384 18.76 11.19 12.57
N LYS A 385 18.36 11.89 13.64
CA LYS A 385 18.96 13.17 14.06
C LYS A 385 20.35 13.03 14.69
N VAL A 386 20.59 11.95 15.42
CA VAL A 386 21.94 11.66 15.93
C VAL A 386 22.86 11.25 14.78
N GLU A 387 22.38 10.45 13.81
CA GLU A 387 23.16 10.09 12.61
C GLU A 387 23.46 11.29 11.70
N SER A 388 22.59 12.32 11.69
CA SER A 388 22.89 13.64 11.10
C SER A 388 24.07 14.33 11.82
N TYR A 389 23.97 14.45 13.15
CA TYR A 389 24.96 15.10 14.00
C TYR A 389 26.35 14.44 13.98
N GLU A 390 26.41 13.10 14.03
CA GLU A 390 27.65 12.32 13.91
C GLU A 390 28.22 12.36 12.48
N GLY A 391 27.35 12.56 11.48
CA GLY A 391 27.70 12.51 10.06
C GLY A 391 27.91 11.10 9.49
N GLU A 392 27.69 10.06 10.30
CA GLU A 392 27.70 8.64 9.90
C GLU A 392 26.66 7.82 10.68
N THR A 393 26.31 6.65 10.17
CA THR A 393 25.37 5.73 10.84
C THR A 393 25.95 5.18 12.13
N LEU A 394 25.11 5.00 13.15
CA LEU A 394 25.52 4.56 14.48
C LEU A 394 26.35 3.25 14.44
N ASP A 395 27.51 3.26 15.10
CA ASP A 395 28.49 2.15 15.14
C ASP A 395 27.96 0.96 15.97
N THR A 396 27.07 0.20 15.33
CA THR A 396 26.45 -1.02 15.87
C THR A 396 27.40 -2.22 15.91
N ASP A 397 28.57 -2.16 15.27
CA ASP A 397 29.64 -3.15 15.48
C ASP A 397 30.31 -2.95 16.87
N LYS A 398 30.37 -1.70 17.36
CA LYS A 398 31.05 -1.31 18.60
C LYS A 398 30.13 -1.15 19.81
N TYR A 399 28.91 -0.66 19.62
CA TYR A 399 27.94 -0.35 20.68
C TYR A 399 26.58 -1.03 20.47
N THR A 400 25.77 -1.08 21.52
CA THR A 400 24.39 -1.56 21.48
C THR A 400 23.47 -0.41 21.89
N PHE A 401 22.71 0.11 20.92
CA PHE A 401 21.87 1.31 21.11
C PHE A 401 20.48 0.91 21.60
N LYS A 402 19.97 1.60 22.62
CA LYS A 402 18.62 1.34 23.13
C LYS A 402 17.57 2.12 22.35
N GLU A 403 16.38 1.55 22.31
CA GLU A 403 15.15 2.20 21.86
C GLU A 403 14.96 3.61 22.46
N PRO A 404 14.60 4.65 21.68
CA PRO A 404 14.39 6.01 22.20
C PRO A 404 13.29 6.11 23.25
N GLU A 405 13.49 6.96 24.25
CA GLU A 405 12.53 7.24 25.33
C GLU A 405 12.37 8.75 25.57
N LYS A 406 11.30 9.14 26.28
CA LYS A 406 11.11 10.54 26.72
C LYS A 406 11.58 10.72 28.16
N THR A 407 12.33 11.79 28.41
CA THR A 407 12.72 12.22 29.75
C THR A 407 11.51 12.75 30.55
N GLU A 408 11.66 12.96 31.86
CA GLU A 408 10.62 13.62 32.67
C GLU A 408 10.31 15.05 32.22
N GLU A 409 11.26 15.71 31.54
CA GLU A 409 11.06 17.04 30.90
C GLU A 409 10.31 16.96 29.56
N GLY A 410 10.09 15.76 29.03
CA GLY A 410 9.41 15.52 27.76
C GLY A 410 10.31 15.57 26.52
N LYS A 411 11.61 15.84 26.66
CA LYS A 411 12.61 15.72 25.57
C LYS A 411 12.78 14.25 25.15
N TRP A 412 13.29 14.02 23.95
CA TRP A 412 13.65 12.66 23.48
C TRP A 412 15.13 12.35 23.73
N GLY A 413 15.46 11.07 23.83
CA GLY A 413 16.84 10.62 23.90
C GLY A 413 16.96 9.10 23.91
N PHE A 414 18.18 8.58 23.84
CA PHE A 414 18.51 7.17 24.04
C PHE A 414 19.88 7.02 24.71
N SER A 415 20.12 5.89 25.36
CA SER A 415 21.44 5.50 25.87
C SER A 415 22.01 4.34 25.07
N PHE A 416 23.33 4.22 25.06
CA PHE A 416 24.05 3.14 24.39
C PHE A 416 25.04 2.47 25.35
N GLU A 417 25.20 1.17 25.16
CA GLU A 417 26.04 0.31 25.98
C GLU A 417 27.19 -0.27 25.15
N ASP A 418 28.31 -0.61 25.81
CA ASP A 418 29.35 -1.43 25.20
C ASP A 418 28.88 -2.90 25.05
N LYS A 419 29.66 -3.71 24.32
CA LYS A 419 29.34 -5.14 24.11
C LYS A 419 29.47 -6.01 25.37
N ASP A 420 29.97 -5.48 26.48
CA ASP A 420 29.96 -6.14 27.80
C ASP A 420 28.72 -5.73 28.65
N GLY A 421 27.91 -4.78 28.17
CA GLY A 421 26.67 -4.31 28.79
C GLY A 421 26.84 -3.14 29.77
N ASN A 422 27.95 -2.39 29.70
CA ASN A 422 28.17 -1.18 30.49
C ASN A 422 27.64 0.05 29.75
N LEU A 423 27.06 1.02 30.47
CA LEU A 423 26.67 2.32 29.89
C LEU A 423 27.91 3.01 29.32
N ALA A 424 27.90 3.31 28.01
CA ALA A 424 29.00 4.00 27.33
C ALA A 424 28.68 5.47 27.04
N GLY A 425 27.39 5.84 26.99
CA GLY A 425 26.94 7.21 26.84
C GLY A 425 25.44 7.33 26.56
N SER A 426 24.99 8.55 26.27
CA SER A 426 23.61 8.83 25.87
C SER A 426 23.46 10.10 25.06
N TYR A 427 22.39 10.19 24.28
CA TYR A 427 22.00 11.38 23.55
C TYR A 427 20.68 11.92 24.09
N ILE A 428 20.58 13.25 24.26
CA ILE A 428 19.32 13.96 24.49
C ILE A 428 19.16 14.99 23.37
N ILE A 429 17.96 15.05 22.80
CA ILE A 429 17.63 15.96 21.71
C ILE A 429 16.46 16.85 22.18
N ASP A 430 16.64 18.17 22.08
CA ASP A 430 15.64 19.15 22.53
C ASP A 430 14.50 19.38 21.52
N ASP A 431 13.51 20.22 21.87
CA ASP A 431 12.34 20.46 21.01
C ASP A 431 12.70 21.12 19.66
N ASP A 432 13.84 21.81 19.58
CA ASP A 432 14.37 22.47 18.39
C ASP A 432 15.28 21.54 17.55
N GLY A 433 15.43 20.28 17.97
CA GLY A 433 16.19 19.26 17.23
C GLY A 433 17.69 19.25 17.50
N LYS A 434 18.19 20.06 18.45
CA LYS A 434 19.61 20.08 18.79
C LYS A 434 19.99 18.81 19.57
N VAL A 435 20.98 18.08 19.07
CA VAL A 435 21.56 16.90 19.71
C VAL A 435 22.56 17.32 20.79
N THR A 436 22.55 16.64 21.94
CA THR A 436 23.59 16.70 22.97
C THR A 436 24.00 15.30 23.37
N GLU A 437 25.31 15.01 23.27
CA GLU A 437 25.96 13.75 23.65
C GLU A 437 26.53 13.84 25.07
N TYR A 438 26.35 12.77 25.84
CA TYR A 438 26.85 12.59 27.20
C TYR A 438 27.64 11.28 27.35
N ASP A 439 28.68 11.29 28.17
CA ASP A 439 29.52 10.11 28.45
C ASP A 439 28.92 9.14 29.50
N GLU A 440 29.74 8.15 29.92
CA GLU A 440 29.38 7.12 30.91
C GLU A 440 29.08 7.67 32.32
N ASP A 441 29.65 8.83 32.69
CA ASP A 441 29.40 9.54 33.96
C ASP A 441 28.23 10.55 33.84
N GLY A 442 27.85 10.93 32.61
CA GLY A 442 26.77 11.85 32.29
C GLY A 442 27.21 13.32 32.12
N GLU A 443 28.50 13.57 31.87
CA GLU A 443 29.02 14.90 31.51
C GLU A 443 28.79 15.16 30.00
N GLU A 444 28.49 16.41 29.61
CA GLU A 444 28.29 16.79 28.18
C GLU A 444 29.65 16.76 27.44
N VAL A 445 29.75 15.93 26.41
CA VAL A 445 30.97 15.79 25.58
C VAL A 445 30.87 16.52 24.25
N GLY A 446 29.67 16.71 23.71
CA GLY A 446 29.42 17.43 22.46
C GLY A 446 27.95 17.80 22.28
N SER A 447 27.68 18.84 21.47
CA SER A 447 26.31 19.17 21.08
C SER A 447 26.23 20.00 19.79
N GLY A 448 25.22 19.74 18.95
CA GLY A 448 25.11 20.24 17.57
C GLY A 448 23.79 19.85 16.88
N TYR A 449 23.81 19.79 15.55
CA TYR A 449 22.70 19.42 14.65
C TYR A 449 23.24 18.51 13.52
#